data_AF-A0A4R6PN09-F1
#
_entry.id   AF-A0A4R6PN09-F1
#
_cell.length_a   1.000
_cell.length_b   1.000
_cell.length_c   1.000
_cell.angle_alpha   90.00
_cell.angle_beta   90.00
_cell.angle_gamma   90.00
#
_symmetry.space_group_name_H-M   'P 1'
#
loop_
_entity.id
_entity.type
_entity.pdbx_description
1 polymer ?
#
loop_
_entity_poly.entity_id
_entity_poly.type
_entity_poly.pdbx_seq_one_letter_code
_entity_poly.pdbx_strand_id
1 'polypeptide(L)' 'MNKTTVYLPEALEMRLDAEAAATGVSKAELIRRGIAMLLDTSDRPKQNAPLPVFRSGRSRTADEMDDDVYSHIKQQAARR' A
#
# COMPACT_ATOMS: atom_id res chain seq x y z
N MET A 1 -19.07 11.01 -6.48
CA MET A 1 -18.83 9.76 -7.23
C MET A 1 -18.27 10.13 -8.59
N ASN A 2 -17.11 9.60 -8.98
CA ASN A 2 -16.45 9.95 -10.25
C ASN A 2 -16.82 8.91 -11.31
N LYS A 3 -17.28 9.37 -12.48
CA LYS A 3 -17.60 8.48 -13.61
C LYS A 3 -16.30 8.03 -14.27
N THR A 4 -16.10 6.72 -14.38
CA THR A 4 -14.97 6.10 -15.08
C THR A 4 -15.52 5.22 -16.20
N THR A 5 -14.94 5.31 -17.39
CA THR A 5 -15.29 4.45 -18.53
C THR A 5 -14.16 3.46 -18.74
N VAL A 6 -14.50 2.18 -18.85
CA VAL A 6 -13.54 1.09 -19.07
C VAL A 6 -14.06 0.19 -20.19
N TYR A 7 -13.14 -0.36 -20.98
CA TYR A 7 -13.48 -1.39 -21.97
C TYR A 7 -13.53 -2.75 -21.29
N LEU A 8 -14.62 -3.48 -21.48
CA LEU A 8 -14.77 -4.85 -21.01
C LEU A 8 -14.71 -5.80 -22.22
N PRO A 9 -14.00 -6.93 -22.11
CA PRO A 9 -14.13 -8.02 -23.08
C PRO A 9 -15.58 -8.50 -23.14
N GLU A 10 -16.07 -8.86 -24.32
CA GLU A 10 -17.45 -9.30 -24.56
C GLU A 10 -17.85 -10.47 -23.64
N ALA A 11 -16.97 -11.46 -23.49
CA ALA A 11 -17.21 -12.60 -22.60
C ALA A 11 -17.40 -12.20 -21.13
N LEU A 12 -16.79 -11.09 -20.68
CA LEU A 12 -16.95 -10.59 -19.32
C LEU A 12 -18.29 -9.86 -19.16
N GLU A 13 -18.69 -9.07 -20.16
CA GLU A 13 -20.00 -8.41 -20.18
C GLU A 13 -21.15 -9.43 -20.15
N MET A 14 -21.07 -10.50 -20.95
CA MET A 14 -22.07 -11.58 -20.93
C MET A 14 -22.24 -12.21 -19.56
N ARG A 15 -21.14 -12.45 -18.84
CA ARG A 15 -21.16 -13.02 -17.49
C ARG A 15 -21.74 -12.04 -16.48
N LEU A 16 -21.40 -10.76 -16.61
CA LEU A 16 -21.95 -9.71 -15.75
C LEU A 16 -23.47 -9.58 -15.90
N ASP A 17 -23.98 -9.77 -17.12
CA ASP A 17 -25.41 -9.69 -17.43
C ASP A 17 -26.18 -10.85 -16.84
N ALA A 18 -25.63 -12.06 -16.98
CA ALA A 18 -26.21 -13.25 -16.38
C ALA A 18 -26.28 -13.12 -14.85
N GLU A 19 -25.20 -12.64 -14.22
CA GLU A 19 -25.15 -12.46 -12.76
C GLU A 19 -26.11 -11.36 -12.30
N ALA A 20 -26.16 -10.23 -13.02
CA ALA A 20 -27.09 -9.13 -12.72
C ALA A 20 -28.55 -9.58 -12.80
N ALA A 21 -28.90 -10.38 -13.82
CA ALA A 21 -30.23 -10.94 -13.98
C ALA A 21 -30.57 -11.94 -12.86
N ALA A 22 -29.62 -12.80 -12.49
CA ALA A 22 -29.82 -13.81 -11.45
C ALA A 22 -29.98 -13.21 -10.05
N THR A 23 -29.26 -12.12 -9.76
CA THR A 23 -29.22 -11.49 -8.43
C THR A 23 -30.17 -10.30 -8.28
N GLY A 24 -30.72 -9.77 -9.38
CA GLY A 24 -31.59 -8.61 -9.39
C GLY A 24 -30.88 -7.29 -9.09
N VAL A 25 -29.53 -7.25 -9.16
CA VAL A 25 -28.76 -6.02 -8.97
C VAL A 25 -28.24 -5.47 -10.30
N SER A 26 -28.01 -4.15 -10.36
CA SER A 26 -27.46 -3.53 -11.57
C SER A 26 -26.02 -3.98 -11.86
N LYS A 27 -25.65 -4.06 -13.15
CA LYS A 27 -24.27 -4.31 -13.59
C LYS A 27 -23.25 -3.40 -12.88
N ALA A 28 -23.58 -2.12 -12.77
CA ALA A 28 -22.72 -1.13 -12.13
C ALA A 28 -22.50 -1.41 -10.64
N GLU A 29 -23.49 -1.97 -9.96
CA GLU A 29 -23.36 -2.37 -8.55
C GLU A 29 -22.46 -3.60 -8.40
N LEU A 30 -22.60 -4.60 -9.28
CA LEU A 30 -21.70 -5.74 -9.32
C LEU A 30 -20.25 -5.31 -9.56
N ILE A 31 -20.02 -4.40 -10.50
CA ILE A 31 -18.69 -3.85 -10.77
C ILE A 31 -18.13 -3.15 -9.51
N ARG A 32 -18.91 -2.27 -8.87
CA ARG A 32 -18.49 -1.58 -7.64
C ARG A 32 -18.15 -2.56 -6.53
N ARG A 33 -19.00 -3.57 -6.30
CA ARG A 33 -18.78 -4.60 -5.26
C ARG A 33 -17.52 -5.41 -5.55
N GLY A 34 -17.31 -5.84 -6.79
CA GLY A 34 -16.12 -6.58 -7.19
C GLY A 34 -14.83 -5.77 -6.99
N ILE A 35 -14.84 -4.49 -7.36
CA ILE A 35 -13.69 -3.59 -7.15
C ILE A 35 -13.43 -3.39 -5.65
N ALA A 36 -14.46 -3.13 -4.84
CA ALA A 36 -14.31 -2.97 -3.41
C ALA A 36 -13.69 -4.20 -2.75
N MET A 37 -14.24 -5.40 -3.03
CA MET A 37 -13.70 -6.66 -2.53
C MET A 37 -12.24 -6.89 -2.93
N LEU A 38 -11.88 -6.60 -4.19
CA LEU A 38 -10.50 -6.72 -4.67
C LEU A 38 -9.56 -5.79 -3.91
N LEU A 39 -9.96 -4.53 -3.71
CA LEU A 39 -9.15 -3.53 -3.03
C LEU A 39 -9.02 -3.81 -1.53
N ASP A 40 -10.09 -4.27 -0.89
CA ASP A 40 -10.08 -4.65 0.53
C ASP A 40 -9.16 -5.86 0.78
N THR A 41 -9.09 -6.78 -0.17
CA THR A 41 -8.21 -7.97 -0.10
C THR A 41 -6.78 -7.66 -0.54
N SER A 42 -6.57 -6.58 -1.30
CA SER A 42 -5.24 -6.18 -1.71
C SER A 42 -4.46 -5.67 -0.48
N ASP A 43 -3.64 -6.56 0.08
CA ASP A 43 -2.82 -6.35 1.28
C ASP A 43 -1.63 -5.42 0.99
N ARG A 44 -1.86 -4.34 0.24
CA ARG A 44 -0.86 -3.29 0.09
C ARG A 44 -0.68 -2.70 1.49
N PRO A 45 0.54 -2.74 2.07
CA PRO A 45 0.74 -2.17 3.39
C PRO A 45 0.26 -0.73 3.32
N LYS A 46 -0.81 -0.43 4.07
CA LYS A 46 -1.36 0.91 4.17
C LYS A 46 -0.18 1.77 4.60
N GLN A 47 0.26 2.68 3.72
CA GLN A 47 1.32 3.66 4.03
C GLN A 47 0.97 4.54 5.25
N ASN A 48 -0.24 4.35 5.79
CA ASN A 48 -0.79 5.01 6.98
C ASN A 48 -0.20 4.50 8.29
N ALA A 49 0.50 3.36 8.32
CA ALA A 49 1.25 2.97 9.51
C ALA A 49 2.61 3.67 9.48
N PRO A 50 2.94 4.55 10.45
CA PRO A 50 4.28 5.06 10.57
C PRO A 50 5.24 3.88 10.69
N LEU A 51 6.33 3.91 9.92
CA LEU A 51 7.37 2.90 10.01
C LEU A 51 7.80 2.74 11.47
N PRO A 52 8.10 1.52 11.93
CA PRO A 52 8.61 1.32 13.27
C PRO A 52 9.87 2.18 13.45
N VAL A 53 9.75 3.25 14.22
CA VAL A 53 10.89 4.10 14.58
C VAL A 53 11.53 3.54 15.84
N PHE A 54 12.84 3.34 15.81
CA PHE A 54 13.59 2.95 17.00
C PHE A 54 13.59 4.13 17.98
N ARG A 55 12.95 3.95 19.15
CA ARG A 55 12.96 4.94 20.23
C ARG A 55 14.22 4.77 21.05
N SER A 56 15.30 5.44 20.66
CA SER A 56 16.59 5.43 21.37
C SER A 56 16.54 5.99 22.79
N GLY A 57 15.45 6.66 23.19
CA GLY A 57 15.31 7.35 24.48
C GLY A 57 16.25 8.57 24.64
N ARG A 58 17.05 8.86 23.62
CA ARG A 58 18.01 9.96 23.56
C ARG A 58 17.79 10.69 22.24
N SER A 59 17.26 11.90 22.30
CA SER A 59 17.28 12.78 21.13
C SER A 59 18.73 13.15 20.87
N ARG A 60 19.21 12.86 19.66
CA ARG A 60 20.52 13.30 19.19
C ARG A 60 20.32 14.25 18.03
N THR A 61 21.17 15.26 17.93
CA THR A 61 21.23 16.08 16.72
C THR A 61 21.89 15.28 15.58
N ALA A 62 21.73 15.75 14.34
CA ALA A 62 22.41 15.15 13.20
C ALA A 62 23.93 15.17 13.38
N ASP A 63 24.47 16.27 13.90
CA ASP A 63 25.91 16.47 14.11
C ASP A 63 26.46 15.47 15.14
N GLU A 64 25.75 15.25 16.26
CA GLU A 64 26.15 14.26 17.27
C GLU A 64 26.18 12.82 16.73
N MET A 65 25.30 12.50 15.77
CA MET A 65 25.31 11.19 15.11
C MET A 65 26.49 11.05 14.15
N ASP A 66 26.84 12.11 13.43
CA ASP A 66 27.97 12.12 12.50
C ASP A 66 29.31 11.95 13.23
N ASP A 67 29.49 12.68 14.34
CA ASP A 67 30.69 12.57 15.20
C ASP A 67 30.86 11.15 15.77
N ASP A 68 29.78 10.53 16.23
CA ASP A 68 29.80 9.15 16.74
C ASP A 68 30.20 8.15 15.64
N VAL A 69 29.65 8.29 14.44
CA VAL A 69 30.00 7.44 13.29
C VAL A 69 31.47 7.63 12.90
N TYR A 70 31.92 8.88 12.81
CA TYR A 70 33.30 9.21 12.48
C TYR A 70 34.29 8.63 13.50
N SER A 71 34.00 8.79 14.78
CA SER A 71 34.85 8.27 15.86
C SER A 71 34.91 6.74 15.85
N HIS A 72 33.78 6.07 15.58
CA HIS A 72 33.72 4.61 15.49
C HIS A 72 34.57 4.07 14.32
N ILE A 73 34.45 4.68 13.14
CA ILE A 73 35.23 4.32 11.95
C ILE A 73 36.73 4.51 12.22
N LYS A 74 37.12 5.63 12.84
CA LYS A 74 38.51 5.92 13.19
C LYS A 74 39.09 4.90 14.18
N GLN A 75 38.32 4.49 15.17
CA GLN A 75 38.73 3.44 16.12
C GLN A 75 38.89 2.07 15.46
N GLN A 76 38.00 1.70 14.52
CA GLN A 76 38.15 0.45 13.78
C GLN A 76 39.38 0.47 12.87
N ALA A 77 39.64 1.59 12.19
CA ALA A 77 40.82 1.75 11.33
C ALA A 77 42.13 1.67 12.12
N ALA A 78 42.17 2.21 13.34
CA ALA A 78 43.34 2.14 14.22
C ALA A 78 43.61 0.75 14.82
N ARG A 79 42.65 -0.19 14.73
CA ARG A 79 42.79 -1.58 15.19
C ARG A 79 43.23 -2.55 14.09
N ARG A 80 43.35 -2.08 12.84
CA ARG A 80 43.96 -2.82 11.71
C ARG A 80 45.42 -2.43 11.56
#